data_AF-A0AAV2QXD2-F1
#
_entry.id   AF-A0AAV2QXD2-F1
#
_cell.length_a   1.000
_cell.length_b   1.000
_cell.length_c   1.000
_cell.angle_alpha   90.00
_cell.angle_beta   90.00
_cell.angle_gamma   90.00
#
_symmetry.space_group_name_H-M   'P 1'
#
loop_
_entity.id
_entity.type
_entity.pdbx_description
1 polymer ?
#
loop_
_entity_poly.entity_id
_entity_poly.type
_entity_poly.pdbx_seq_one_letter_code
_entity_poly.pdbx_strand_id
1 'polypeptide(L)'
;RMMELGRTKTWKETLKVLTGSEYLDPEAVLEYFRPLEDWLRKWAKQNDEHIGWQHEEKAAYCQKYEKHEIEHDHINFHFYEKSRPCNESVNENMEMESRVSKLMQKLRSWNN
;
A
#
# COMPACT_ATOMS: atom_id res chain seq x y z
N ARG A 1 0.77 -38.37 -3.99
CA ARG A 1 1.46 -37.86 -5.19
C ARG A 1 1.99 -36.42 -5.04
N MET A 2 1.18 -35.40 -4.70
CA MET A 2 1.73 -34.04 -4.50
C MET A 2 2.70 -33.94 -3.32
N MET A 3 2.29 -34.43 -2.14
CA MET A 3 3.12 -34.38 -0.91
C MET A 3 4.41 -35.23 -1.01
N GLU A 4 4.45 -36.22 -1.89
CA GLU A 4 5.63 -37.07 -2.13
C GLU A 4 6.75 -36.32 -2.86
N LEU A 5 6.42 -35.28 -3.63
CA LEU A 5 7.41 -34.49 -4.39
C LEU A 5 8.32 -33.64 -3.49
N GLY A 6 7.85 -33.29 -2.29
CA GLY A 6 8.60 -32.48 -1.33
C GLY A 6 9.22 -31.23 -1.98
N ARG A 7 10.55 -31.08 -1.85
CA ARG A 7 11.31 -29.97 -2.45
C ARG A 7 11.98 -30.29 -3.80
N THR A 8 11.70 -31.46 -4.38
CA THR A 8 12.38 -31.92 -5.61
C THR A 8 11.90 -31.20 -6.86
N LYS A 9 10.66 -30.70 -6.83
CA LYS A 9 10.01 -29.93 -7.88
C LYS A 9 9.70 -28.52 -7.40
N THR A 10 9.61 -27.59 -8.34
CA THR A 10 9.19 -26.22 -8.01
C THR A 10 7.77 -26.23 -7.47
N TRP A 11 7.43 -25.25 -6.62
CA TRP A 11 6.10 -25.18 -6.02
C TRP A 11 4.99 -25.07 -7.08
N LYS A 12 5.25 -24.47 -8.25
CA LYS A 12 4.29 -24.37 -9.36
C LYS A 12 4.02 -25.71 -10.02
N GLU A 13 5.07 -26.51 -10.27
CA GLU A 13 4.91 -27.87 -10.79
C GLU A 13 4.12 -28.75 -9.82
N THR A 14 4.44 -28.64 -8.53
CA THR A 14 3.75 -29.36 -7.45
C THR A 14 2.29 -28.92 -7.32
N LEU A 15 2.00 -27.62 -7.46
CA LEU A 15 0.64 -27.08 -7.49
C LEU A 15 -0.16 -27.61 -8.68
N LYS A 16 0.45 -27.65 -9.87
CA LYS A 16 -0.17 -28.18 -11.10
C LYS A 16 -0.60 -29.64 -10.95
N VAL A 17 0.16 -30.46 -10.24
CA VAL A 17 -0.21 -31.85 -9.95
C VAL A 17 -1.50 -31.94 -9.13
N LEU A 18 -1.77 -30.96 -8.27
CA LEU A 18 -2.95 -30.92 -7.41
C LEU A 18 -4.16 -30.26 -8.07
N THR A 19 -3.96 -29.11 -8.70
CA THR A 19 -5.04 -28.23 -9.20
C THR A 19 -5.22 -28.30 -10.72
N GLY A 20 -4.28 -28.90 -11.45
CA GLY A 20 -4.21 -28.84 -12.92
C GLY A 20 -3.63 -27.53 -13.47
N SER A 21 -3.41 -26.53 -12.62
CA SER A 21 -2.92 -25.20 -13.00
C SER A 21 -1.60 -24.86 -12.31
N GLU A 22 -0.71 -24.17 -13.02
CA GLU A 22 0.53 -23.62 -12.45
C GLU A 22 0.32 -22.28 -11.74
N TYR A 23 -0.88 -21.70 -11.87
CA TYR A 23 -1.26 -20.42 -11.29
C TYR A 23 -2.11 -20.63 -10.05
N LEU A 24 -1.90 -19.77 -9.05
CA LEU A 24 -2.72 -19.74 -7.85
C LEU A 24 -4.06 -19.10 -8.17
N ASP A 25 -5.14 -19.83 -7.92
CA ASP A 25 -6.50 -19.36 -8.09
C ASP A 25 -7.14 -19.09 -6.71
N PRO A 26 -7.53 -17.84 -6.40
CA PRO A 26 -8.17 -17.49 -5.14
C PRO A 26 -9.67 -17.88 -5.09
N GLU A 27 -10.27 -18.34 -6.20
CA GLU A 27 -11.71 -18.59 -6.31
C GLU A 27 -12.22 -19.50 -5.18
N ALA A 28 -11.57 -20.64 -4.91
CA ALA A 28 -11.98 -21.57 -3.86
C ALA A 28 -12.05 -20.93 -2.46
N VAL A 29 -11.15 -19.99 -2.15
CA VAL A 29 -11.16 -19.28 -0.87
C VAL A 29 -12.31 -18.28 -0.82
N LEU A 30 -12.54 -17.54 -1.91
CA LEU A 30 -13.66 -16.60 -2.02
C LEU A 30 -15.00 -17.34 -1.93
N GLU A 31 -15.14 -18.48 -2.59
CA GLU A 31 -16.35 -19.32 -2.53
C GLU A 31 -16.64 -19.77 -1.10
N TYR A 32 -15.60 -20.22 -0.38
CA TYR A 32 -15.73 -20.67 1.00
C TYR A 32 -16.23 -19.55 1.93
N PHE A 33 -15.75 -18.31 1.74
CA PHE A 33 -16.12 -17.18 2.60
C PHE A 33 -17.32 -16.36 2.10
N ARG A 34 -17.84 -16.62 0.90
CA ARG A 34 -18.99 -15.93 0.28
C ARG A 34 -20.19 -15.72 1.23
N PRO A 35 -20.71 -16.72 1.97
CA PRO A 35 -21.86 -16.50 2.85
C PRO A 35 -21.55 -15.58 4.03
N LEU A 36 -20.32 -15.61 4.55
CA LEU A 36 -19.89 -14.72 5.63
C LEU A 36 -19.72 -13.29 5.11
N GLU A 37 -19.13 -13.14 3.93
CA GLU A 37 -19.00 -11.84 3.26
C GLU A 37 -20.37 -11.17 3.06
N ASP A 38 -21.35 -11.91 2.55
CA ASP A 38 -22.71 -11.40 2.34
C ASP A 38 -23.37 -10.95 3.64
N TRP A 39 -23.16 -11.71 4.72
CA TRP A 39 -23.68 -11.35 6.04
C TRP A 39 -23.00 -10.07 6.58
N LEU A 40 -21.67 -9.99 6.53
CA LEU A 40 -20.90 -8.83 6.98
C LEU A 40 -21.29 -7.56 6.20
N ARG A 41 -21.50 -7.66 4.88
CA ARG A 41 -21.95 -6.54 4.05
C ARG A 41 -23.33 -6.02 4.45
N LYS A 42 -24.26 -6.91 4.82
CA LYS A 42 -25.59 -6.52 5.32
C LYS A 42 -25.48 -5.88 6.70
N TRP A 43 -24.69 -6.47 7.59
CA TRP A 43 -24.51 -5.98 8.95
C TRP A 43 -23.86 -4.60 8.97
N ALA A 44 -22.79 -4.36 8.20
CA ALA A 44 -22.14 -3.06 8.12
C ALA A 44 -23.12 -1.96 7.64
N LYS A 45 -23.97 -2.27 6.65
CA LYS A 45 -25.03 -1.35 6.17
C LYS A 45 -26.09 -1.05 7.23
N GLN A 46 -26.42 -2.02 8.07
CA GLN A 46 -27.42 -1.84 9.14
C GLN A 46 -26.88 -1.00 10.31
N ASN A 47 -25.57 -1.04 10.55
CA ASN A 47 -24.93 -0.37 11.69
C ASN A 47 -24.20 0.91 11.29
N ASP A 48 -24.30 1.34 10.03
CA ASP A 48 -23.60 2.51 9.48
C ASP A 48 -22.09 2.50 9.73
N GLU A 49 -21.50 1.30 9.62
CA GLU A 49 -20.08 1.08 9.95
C GLU A 49 -19.17 1.53 8.80
N HIS A 50 -18.12 2.27 9.15
CA HIS A 50 -17.10 2.70 8.19
C HIS A 50 -16.19 1.53 7.81
N ILE A 51 -16.18 1.15 6.52
CA ILE A 51 -15.33 0.08 6.01
C ILE A 51 -13.98 0.65 5.57
N GLY A 52 -12.90 0.08 6.10
CA GLY A 52 -11.53 0.46 5.77
C GLY A 52 -10.88 1.32 6.85
N TRP A 53 -9.60 1.62 6.65
CA TRP A 53 -8.78 2.36 7.58
C TRP A 53 -8.66 3.81 7.08
N GLN A 54 -8.82 4.78 7.98
CA GLN A 54 -8.44 6.15 7.66
C GLN A 54 -6.92 6.20 7.54
N HIS A 55 -6.42 6.55 6.37
CA HIS A 55 -5.01 6.90 6.24
C HIS A 55 -4.83 8.27 6.91
N GLU A 56 -4.02 8.35 7.97
CA GLU A 56 -3.41 9.64 8.32
C GLU A 56 -2.72 10.13 7.04
N GLU A 57 -2.89 11.41 6.68
CA GLU A 57 -2.27 12.07 5.52
C GLU A 57 -0.72 12.17 5.65
N LYS A 58 -0.05 11.10 6.04
CA LYS A 58 1.40 10.97 5.94
C LYS A 58 1.72 10.38 4.58
N ALA A 59 1.77 11.31 3.63
CA ALA A 59 2.50 11.31 2.36
C ALA A 59 2.46 10.00 1.55
N ALA A 60 1.84 10.10 0.38
CA ALA A 60 1.97 9.14 -0.69
C ALA A 60 3.45 8.74 -0.89
N TYR A 61 3.83 7.51 -0.55
CA TYR A 61 5.04 6.94 -1.13
C TYR A 61 4.67 6.50 -2.55
N CYS A 62 4.92 7.34 -3.55
CA CYS A 62 4.92 6.87 -4.93
C CYS A 62 6.13 5.93 -5.07
N GLN A 63 5.89 4.63 -5.15
CA GLN A 63 6.93 3.64 -5.47
C GLN A 63 7.32 3.80 -6.95
N LYS A 64 8.15 4.79 -7.26
CA LYS A 64 8.83 4.86 -8.55
C LYS A 64 10.22 4.26 -8.36
N TYR A 65 10.44 3.08 -8.93
CA TYR A 65 11.76 2.45 -8.98
C TYR A 65 12.53 3.03 -10.17
N GLU A 66 13.65 3.71 -9.92
CA GLU A 66 14.53 4.20 -10.97
C GLU A 66 15.81 3.36 -10.96
N LYS A 67 16.07 2.66 -12.07
CA LYS A 67 17.24 1.78 -12.23
C LYS A 67 18.46 2.66 -12.50
N HIS A 68 19.40 2.72 -11.56
CA HIS A 68 20.71 3.29 -11.81
C HIS A 68 21.72 2.17 -12.12
N GLU A 69 22.24 2.17 -13.35
CA GLU A 69 23.42 1.39 -13.72
C GLU A 69 24.64 2.28 -13.48
N ILE A 70 25.43 1.97 -12.45
CA ILE A 70 26.76 2.58 -12.32
C ILE A 70 27.75 1.56 -12.85
N GLU A 71 28.41 1.88 -13.96
CA GLU A 71 29.50 1.08 -14.48
C GLU A 71 30.75 1.38 -13.64
N HIS A 72 31.11 0.45 -12.75
CA HIS A 72 32.41 0.44 -12.11
C HIS A 72 33.05 -0.92 -12.28
N ASP A 73 34.35 -0.86 -12.60
CA ASP A 73 35.20 -2.00 -12.90
C ASP A 73 35.05 -3.09 -11.84
N HIS A 74 34.59 -4.25 -12.30
CA HIS A 74 34.67 -5.53 -11.63
C HIS A 74 34.00 -5.60 -10.23
N ILE A 75 32.67 -5.46 -10.18
CA ILE A 75 31.68 -6.30 -9.45
C ILE A 75 30.35 -5.51 -9.43
N ASN A 76 29.31 -6.02 -10.10
CA ASN A 76 27.97 -5.44 -10.03
C ASN A 76 27.33 -5.77 -8.69
N PHE A 77 27.34 -4.82 -7.75
CA PHE A 77 26.56 -4.89 -6.52
C PHE A 77 25.28 -4.05 -6.71
N HIS A 78 24.12 -4.71 -6.81
CA HIS A 78 22.84 -4.00 -6.85
C HIS A 78 22.42 -3.65 -5.42
N PHE A 79 22.64 -2.41 -5.01
CA PHE A 79 22.06 -1.87 -3.79
C PHE A 79 20.69 -1.26 -4.09
N TYR A 80 19.67 -1.72 -3.37
CA TYR A 80 18.37 -1.05 -3.29
C TYR A 80 18.41 -0.10 -2.10
N GLU A 81 18.64 1.19 -2.35
CA GLU A 81 18.50 2.21 -1.31
C GLU A 81 17.02 2.64 -1.21
N LYS A 82 16.51 2.79 0.03
CA LYS A 82 15.10 3.14 0.26
C LYS A 82 14.84 4.53 -0.34
N SER A 83 13.88 4.60 -1.27
CA SER A 83 13.47 5.83 -1.95
C SER A 83 13.02 6.92 -0.96
N ARG A 84 13.14 8.19 -1.36
CA ARG A 84 12.67 9.38 -0.61
C ARG A 84 11.13 9.44 -0.58
N PRO A 85 10.50 10.09 0.43
CA PRO A 85 9.04 10.29 0.44
C PRO A 85 8.62 11.19 -0.73
N CYS A 86 7.52 10.86 -1.40
CA CYS A 86 7.01 11.71 -2.48
C CYS A 86 6.17 12.83 -1.86
N ASN A 87 6.62 14.08 -2.02
CA ASN A 87 5.86 15.30 -1.74
C ASN A 87 6.47 16.51 -2.47
N GLU A 88 6.78 16.40 -3.76
CA GLU A 88 6.63 17.54 -4.67
C GLU A 88 5.36 17.25 -5.47
N SER A 89 4.14 17.56 -5.01
CA SER A 89 3.67 18.87 -4.55
C SER A 89 2.63 18.74 -3.44
N VAL A 90 2.96 19.09 -2.20
CA VAL A 90 1.94 19.50 -1.23
C VAL A 90 2.18 20.97 -0.93
N ASN A 91 1.32 21.83 -1.48
CA ASN A 91 1.26 23.22 -1.06
C ASN A 91 0.58 23.30 0.32
N GLU A 92 1.27 22.83 1.35
CA GLU A 92 0.89 22.93 2.77
C GLU A 92 0.97 24.38 3.29
N ASN A 93 1.46 25.31 2.47
CA ASN A 93 1.59 26.72 2.81
C ASN A 93 0.27 27.51 2.73
N MET A 94 -0.84 26.95 2.24
CA MET A 94 -2.08 27.73 2.07
C MET A 94 -2.91 27.87 3.37
N GLU A 95 -2.81 26.94 4.32
CA GLU A 95 -3.60 26.98 5.56
C GLU A 95 -2.84 27.62 6.74
N MET A 96 -1.52 27.42 6.79
CA MET A 96 -0.64 28.02 7.81
C MET A 96 -0.54 29.55 7.66
N GLU A 97 -0.44 30.05 6.43
CA GLU A 97 -0.40 31.50 6.13
C GLU A 97 -1.69 32.24 6.53
N SER A 98 -2.85 31.55 6.49
CA SER A 98 -4.13 32.11 6.94
C SER A 98 -4.18 32.30 8.46
N ARG A 99 -3.64 31.35 9.21
CA ARG A 99 -3.60 31.39 10.68
C ARG A 99 -2.56 32.39 11.20
N VAL A 100 -1.40 32.45 10.55
CA VAL A 100 -0.36 33.44 10.85
C VAL A 100 -0.85 34.85 10.50
N SER A 101 -1.52 35.05 9.34
CA SER A 101 -2.13 36.34 9.00
C SER A 101 -3.21 36.78 10.00
N LYS A 102 -4.09 35.88 10.44
CA LYS A 102 -5.12 36.19 11.46
C LYS A 102 -4.49 36.53 12.81
N LEU A 103 -3.43 35.84 13.22
CA LEU A 103 -2.68 36.14 14.44
C LEU A 103 -1.99 37.50 14.35
N MET A 104 -1.35 37.81 13.21
CA MET A 104 -0.65 39.08 13.01
C MET A 104 -1.60 40.27 12.91
N GLN A 105 -2.82 40.10 12.36
CA GLN A 105 -3.86 41.13 12.41
C GLN A 105 -4.37 41.37 13.84
N LYS A 106 -4.57 40.31 14.62
CA LYS A 106 -5.03 40.40 16.01
C LYS A 106 -4.00 41.02 16.95
N LEU A 107 -2.71 40.73 16.74
CA LEU A 107 -1.63 41.37 17.49
C LEU A 107 -1.49 42.85 17.13
N ARG A 108 -1.73 43.22 15.87
CA ARG A 108 -1.70 44.61 15.41
C ARG A 108 -2.87 45.44 15.95
N SER A 109 -4.06 44.84 16.12
CA SER A 109 -5.21 45.51 16.75
C SER A 109 -5.07 45.67 18.26
N TRP A 110 -4.18 44.91 18.90
CA TRP A 110 -3.88 45.01 20.33
C TRP A 110 -2.81 46.06 20.66
N ASN A 111 -2.13 46.59 19.64
CA ASN A 111 -1.02 47.52 19.80
C ASN A 111 -1.38 48.96 19.36
N ASN A 112 -2.68 49.25 19.23
CA ASN A 112 -3.28 50.58 19.03
C ASN A 112 -4.24 50.88 20.18
#